data_AF-A0A1F3M9E0-F1
#
_entry.id   AF-A0A1F3M9E0-F1
#
_cell.length_a   1.000
_cell.length_b   1.000
_cell.length_c   1.000
_cell.angle_alpha   90.00
_cell.angle_beta   90.00
_cell.angle_gamma   90.00
#
_symmetry.space_group_name_H-M   'P 1'
#
loop_
_entity.id
_entity.type
_entity.pdbx_description
1 polymer ?
#
loop_
_entity_poly.entity_id
_entity_poly.type
_entity_poly.pdbx_seq_one_letter_code
_entity_poly.pdbx_strand_id
1 'polypeptide(L)'
;MGLHKGCKPNNPNGRPPGKPNRTTEELRGLFQSFIESNIETLQADFDQLEPKDRLSFMERIAKLIIPAPVPELQRLTDDQLNELINKLKNQTDAI
;
A
#
# COMPACT_ATOMS: atom_id res chain seq x y z
N MET A 1 2.23 22.68 24.61
CA MET A 1 1.73 24.07 24.70
C MET A 1 1.29 24.52 23.32
N GLY A 2 0.01 24.87 23.15
CA GLY A 2 -0.53 25.41 21.90
C GLY A 2 -0.32 26.92 21.80
N LEU A 3 -0.61 27.50 20.63
CA LEU A 3 -0.62 28.95 20.46
C LEU A 3 -1.65 29.56 21.43
N HIS A 4 -1.18 30.46 22.29
CA HIS A 4 -2.03 31.19 23.22
C HIS A 4 -2.77 32.30 22.47
N LYS A 5 -3.99 32.60 22.92
CA LYS A 5 -4.85 33.63 22.34
C LYS A 5 -4.07 34.96 22.30
N GLY A 6 -3.88 35.52 21.11
CA GLY A 6 -3.08 36.75 20.88
C GLY A 6 -1.70 36.53 20.26
N CYS A 7 -1.24 35.28 20.10
CA CYS A 7 -0.05 35.01 19.29
C CYS A 7 -0.34 35.10 17.79
N LYS A 8 0.53 35.79 17.05
CA LYS A 8 0.51 35.77 15.59
C LYS A 8 0.85 34.35 15.11
N PRO A 9 0.08 33.75 14.20
CA PRO A 9 0.42 32.47 13.60
C PRO A 9 1.79 32.58 12.93
N ASN A 10 2.58 31.49 12.94
CA ASN A 10 3.84 31.44 12.19
C ASN A 10 3.63 31.53 10.66
N ASN A 11 2.39 31.31 10.19
CA ASN A 11 1.95 31.57 8.83
C ASN A 11 0.56 32.24 8.81
N PRO A 12 0.47 33.57 8.95
CA PRO A 12 -0.81 34.29 9.00
C PRO A 12 -1.54 34.31 7.66
N ASN A 13 -0.83 34.08 6.55
CA ASN A 13 -1.39 34.10 5.19
C ASN A 13 -1.81 32.70 4.69
N GLY A 14 -1.63 31.67 5.51
CA GLY A 14 -2.02 30.30 5.17
C GLY A 14 -1.33 29.75 3.92
N ARG A 15 -1.92 28.72 3.32
CA ARG A 15 -1.51 28.23 2.01
C ARG A 15 -1.99 29.24 0.95
N PRO A 16 -1.14 29.68 0.00
CA PRO A 16 -1.55 30.65 -1.01
C PRO A 16 -2.73 30.11 -1.83
N PRO A 17 -3.77 30.94 -2.07
CA PRO A 17 -4.90 30.55 -2.89
C PRO A 17 -4.43 30.20 -4.31
N GLY A 18 -4.96 29.13 -4.89
CA GLY A 18 -4.62 28.68 -6.25
C GLY A 18 -3.33 27.86 -6.37
N LYS A 19 -2.60 27.58 -5.27
CA LYS A 19 -1.50 26.59 -5.34
C LYS A 19 -2.08 25.20 -5.61
N PRO A 20 -1.77 24.56 -6.74
CA PRO A 20 -2.27 23.23 -7.04
C PRO A 20 -1.82 22.23 -5.97
N ASN A 21 -2.62 21.20 -5.72
CA ASN A 21 -2.17 20.08 -4.92
C ASN A 21 -1.02 19.38 -5.65
N ARG A 22 -0.09 18.80 -4.89
CA ARG A 22 0.93 17.94 -5.48
C ARG A 22 0.24 16.84 -6.29
N THR A 23 0.71 16.62 -7.51
CA THR A 23 0.14 15.56 -8.34
C THR A 23 0.63 14.20 -7.86
N THR A 24 -0.11 13.15 -8.21
CA THR A 24 0.31 11.77 -7.92
C THR A 24 1.68 11.46 -8.54
N GLU A 25 1.98 12.04 -9.70
CA GLU A 25 3.26 11.88 -10.39
C GLU A 25 4.42 12.55 -9.64
N GLU A 26 4.22 13.80 -9.20
CA GLU A 26 5.19 14.51 -8.36
C GLU A 26 5.49 13.74 -7.07
N LEU A 27 4.45 13.19 -6.43
CA LEU A 27 4.63 12.40 -5.22
C LEU A 27 5.40 11.11 -5.48
N ARG A 28 5.12 10.41 -6.60
CA ARG A 28 5.87 9.21 -6.99
C ARG A 28 7.35 9.53 -7.24
N GLY A 29 7.65 10.62 -7.95
CA GLY A 29 9.03 11.05 -8.20
C GLY A 29 9.78 11.36 -6.90
N LEU A 30 9.16 12.11 -5.98
CA LEU A 30 9.74 12.38 -4.66
C LEU A 30 10.00 11.10 -3.86
N PHE A 31 9.05 10.16 -3.88
CA PHE A 31 9.19 8.87 -3.18
C PHE A 31 10.31 8.03 -3.79
N GLN A 32 10.44 8.02 -5.11
CA GLN A 32 11.48 7.29 -5.82
C GLN A 32 12.86 7.84 -5.45
N SER A 33 13.06 9.16 -5.56
CA SER A 33 14.33 9.79 -5.21
C SER A 33 14.70 9.56 -3.74
N PHE A 34 13.72 9.56 -2.84
CA PHE A 34 13.94 9.21 -1.44
C PHE A 34 14.43 7.78 -1.28
N ILE A 35 13.79 6.80 -1.93
CA ILE A 35 14.22 5.40 -1.86
C ILE A 35 15.63 5.24 -2.44
N GLU A 36 15.90 5.79 -3.63
CA GLU A 36 17.22 5.74 -4.28
C GLU A 36 18.32 6.29 -3.38
N SER A 37 18.08 7.41 -2.71
CA SER A 37 19.06 8.05 -1.82
C SER A 37 19.36 7.22 -0.55
N ASN A 38 18.46 6.32 -0.15
CA ASN A 38 18.61 5.50 1.06
C ASN A 38 18.90 4.03 0.74
N ILE A 39 19.05 3.67 -0.53
CA ILE A 39 19.19 2.25 -0.93
C ILE A 39 20.49 1.64 -0.41
N GLU A 40 21.55 2.45 -0.33
CA GLU A 40 22.87 2.03 0.16
C GLU A 40 22.87 1.79 1.69
N THR A 41 22.07 2.56 2.45
CA THR A 41 21.99 2.43 3.91
C THR A 41 20.94 1.42 4.36
N LEU A 42 19.98 1.08 3.49
CA LEU A 42 18.82 0.25 3.81
C LEU A 42 19.20 -1.11 4.44
N GLN A 43 20.27 -1.74 3.95
CA GLN A 43 20.75 -3.01 4.50
C GLN A 43 21.28 -2.83 5.93
N ALA A 44 22.05 -1.78 6.17
CA ALA A 44 22.57 -1.48 7.51
C ALA A 44 21.44 -1.14 8.49
N ASP A 45 20.42 -0.39 8.03
CA ASP A 45 19.23 -0.08 8.84
C ASP A 45 18.44 -1.35 9.16
N PHE A 46 18.28 -2.25 8.19
CA PHE A 46 17.63 -3.55 8.40
C PHE A 46 18.37 -4.41 9.43
N ASP A 47 19.70 -4.41 9.38
CA ASP A 47 20.53 -5.16 10.32
C ASP A 47 20.53 -4.57 11.74
N GLN A 48 20.04 -3.35 11.93
CA GLN A 48 19.82 -2.74 13.25
C GLN A 48 18.43 -3.01 13.84
N LEU A 49 17.47 -3.49 13.04
CA LEU A 49 16.12 -3.77 13.52
C LEU A 49 16.07 -4.92 14.52
N GLU A 50 15.05 -4.92 15.39
CA GLU A 50 14.75 -6.08 16.24
C GLU A 50 14.30 -7.29 15.38
N PRO A 51 14.51 -8.54 15.84
CA PRO A 51 14.19 -9.72 15.06
C PRO A 51 12.74 -9.76 14.56
N LYS A 52 11.78 -9.31 15.39
CA LYS A 52 10.36 -9.25 15.02
C LYS A 52 10.10 -8.26 13.88
N ASP A 53 10.75 -7.10 13.94
CA ASP A 53 10.59 -6.05 12.94
C ASP A 53 11.24 -6.43 11.62
N ARG A 54 12.37 -7.15 11.65
CA ARG A 54 12.98 -7.74 10.44
C ARG A 54 12.01 -8.68 9.71
N LEU A 55 11.36 -9.58 10.45
CA LEU A 55 10.40 -10.52 9.88
C LEU A 55 9.20 -9.78 9.28
N SER A 56 8.66 -8.78 9.97
CA SER A 56 7.56 -7.94 9.49
C SER A 56 7.93 -7.14 8.24
N PHE A 57 9.13 -6.56 8.20
CA PHE A 57 9.65 -5.83 7.05
C PHE A 57 9.78 -6.75 5.82
N MET A 58 10.41 -7.92 6.01
CA MET A 58 10.55 -8.93 4.96
C MET A 58 9.21 -9.42 4.43
N GLU A 59 8.23 -9.68 5.32
CA GLU A 59 6.87 -10.08 4.92
C GLU A 59 6.20 -9.01 4.04
N ARG A 60 6.34 -7.73 4.40
CA ARG A 60 5.75 -6.62 3.65
C ARG A 60 6.38 -6.46 2.27
N ILE A 61 7.70 -6.58 2.16
CA ILE A 61 8.40 -6.55 0.87
C ILE A 61 8.03 -7.76 0.03
N ALA A 62 7.98 -8.95 0.62
CA ALA A 62 7.62 -10.18 -0.08
C ALA A 62 6.26 -10.08 -0.77
N LYS A 63 5.24 -9.47 -0.13
CA LYS A 63 3.91 -9.25 -0.73
C LYS A 63 3.91 -8.34 -1.96
N LEU A 64 4.94 -7.50 -2.10
CA LEU A 64 5.07 -6.56 -3.22
C LEU A 64 5.89 -7.14 -4.37
N ILE A 65 6.90 -7.96 -4.07
CA ILE A 65 7.82 -8.52 -5.08
C ILE A 65 7.35 -9.89 -5.56
N ILE A 66 6.87 -10.73 -4.64
CA ILE A 66 6.45 -12.09 -4.96
C ILE A 66 5.00 -12.03 -5.46
N PRO A 67 4.70 -12.58 -6.65
CA PRO A 67 3.33 -12.70 -7.12
C PRO A 67 2.47 -13.42 -6.07
N ALA A 68 1.34 -12.82 -5.72
CA ALA A 68 0.39 -13.46 -4.82
C ALA A 68 -0.08 -14.79 -5.44
N PRO A 69 -0.26 -15.86 -4.64
CA PRO A 69 -0.83 -17.09 -5.16
C PRO A 69 -2.20 -16.78 -5.75
N VAL A 70 -2.41 -17.22 -6.99
CA VAL A 70 -3.69 -17.05 -7.68
C VAL A 70 -4.78 -17.72 -6.81
N PRO A 71 -5.81 -16.97 -6.37
CA PRO A 71 -6.95 -17.51 -5.63
C PRO A 71 -7.52 -18.75 -6.34
N GLU A 72 -7.95 -19.77 -5.59
CA GLU A 72 -8.38 -21.04 -6.16
C GLU A 72 -9.45 -20.89 -7.25
N LEU A 73 -10.39 -19.97 -7.05
CA LEU A 73 -11.46 -19.68 -8.01
C LEU A 73 -10.95 -19.05 -9.32
N GLN A 74 -9.85 -18.29 -9.27
CA GLN A 74 -9.24 -17.69 -10.45
C GLN A 74 -8.38 -18.70 -11.24
N ARG A 75 -8.16 -19.90 -10.71
CA ARG A 75 -7.49 -21.00 -11.42
C ARG A 75 -8.45 -21.81 -12.29
N LEU A 76 -9.75 -21.69 -12.05
CA LEU A 76 -10.76 -22.39 -12.83
C LEU A 76 -10.91 -21.74 -14.19
N THR A 77 -11.09 -22.55 -15.22
CA THR A 77 -11.50 -22.04 -16.53
C THR A 77 -12.97 -21.58 -16.47
N ASP A 78 -13.37 -20.74 -17.43
CA ASP A 78 -14.76 -20.27 -17.53
C ASP A 78 -15.76 -21.44 -17.62
N ASP A 79 -15.37 -22.52 -18.33
CA ASP A 79 -16.18 -23.73 -18.44
C ASP A 79 -16.34 -24.45 -17.09
N GLN A 80 -15.25 -24.59 -16.33
CA GLN A 80 -15.29 -25.19 -14.98
C GLN A 80 -16.11 -24.35 -14.00
N LEU A 81 -16.04 -23.02 -14.15
CA LEU A 81 -16.83 -22.10 -13.33
C LEU A 81 -18.33 -22.23 -13.65
N ASN A 82 -18.70 -22.36 -14.93
CA ASN A 82 -20.08 -22.59 -15.35
C ASN A 82 -20.63 -23.92 -14.84
N GLU A 83 -19.83 -25.00 -14.89
CA GLU A 83 -20.23 -26.29 -14.31
C GLU A 83 -20.47 -26.20 -12.80
N LEU A 84 -19.60 -25.49 -12.07
CA LEU A 84 -19.75 -25.27 -10.63
C LEU A 84 -21.04 -24.50 -10.31
N ILE A 85 -21.31 -23.43 -11.05
CA ILE A 85 -22.53 -22.61 -10.90
C ILE A 85 -23.78 -23.46 -11.15
N ASN A 86 -23.77 -24.29 -12.19
CA ASN A 86 -24.90 -25.17 -12.50
C ASN A 86 -25.14 -26.21 -11.39
N LYS A 87 -24.08 -26.78 -10.82
CA LYS A 87 -24.19 -27.69 -9.67
C LYS A 87 -24.79 -27.01 -8.44
N LEU A 88 -24.35 -25.79 -8.12
CA LEU A 88 -24.86 -25.03 -6.98
C LEU A 88 -26.34 -24.64 -7.14
N LYS A 89 -26.76 -24.19 -8.33
CA LYS A 89 -28.17 -23.89 -8.64
C LYS A 89 -29.05 -25.12 -8.43
N ASN A 90 -28.66 -26.26 -9.02
CA ASN A 90 -29.40 -27.52 -8.89
C ASN A 90 -29.52 -28.04 -7.44
N GLN A 91 -28.53 -27.75 -6.59
CA GLN A 91 -28.61 -28.07 -5.15
C GLN A 91 -29.55 -27.14 -4.38
N THR A 92 -29.63 -25.88 -4.80
CA THR A 92 -30.47 -24.87 -4.13
C THR A 92 -31.94 -25.08 -4.46
N ASP A 93 -32.25 -25.53 -5.68
CA ASP A 93 -33.60 -25.87 -6.13
C ASP A 93 -34.12 -27.21 -5.55
N ALA A 94 -33.23 -28.01 -4.95
CA ALA A 94 -33.57 -29.29 -4.32
C ALA A 94 -33.91 -29.18 -2.82
N ILE A 95 -33.89 -27.97 -2.24
CA ILE A 95 -34.17 -27.66 -0.83
C ILE A 95 -35.49 -26.89 -0.72
#